data_AF-A0A922S626-F1
#
_entry.id   AF-A0A922S626-F1
#
_cell.length_a   1.000
_cell.length_b   1.000
_cell.length_c   1.000
_cell.angle_alpha   90.00
_cell.angle_beta   90.00
_cell.angle_gamma   90.00
#
_symmetry.space_group_name_H-M   'P 1'
#
loop_
_entity.id
_entity.type
_entity.pdbx_description
1 polymer ?
#
loop_
_entity_poly.entity_id
_entity_poly.type
_entity_poly.pdbx_seq_one_letter_code
_entity_poly.pdbx_strand_id
1 'polypeptide(L)'
;MLELNESLLILKLDPLQTCGENLPIGVYESVVDNDGRVHFRQVLYTLATDEAERIGIDYVARISMSSTDQTSSMTAEHLLGNYQAIQMLSSRLQLIRSYVAAVAAGELPPNRARLREINALVKRIPFMPPSAAEQNDNLYRQANDVCLTALLASITQGLHTLYGCMIKTSHVIDRRSIPLSVGSGIMDSGSSRFAKVSHSMGNSN
;
A
#
# COMPACT_ATOMS: atom_id res chain seq x y z
N MET A 1 12.53 -16.37 -37.44
CA MET A 1 11.12 -16.46 -37.89
C MET A 1 10.30 -16.56 -36.61
N LEU A 2 9.41 -15.60 -36.33
CA LEU A 2 8.49 -15.77 -35.20
C LEU A 2 7.51 -16.89 -35.57
N GLU A 3 7.60 -18.03 -34.91
CA GLU A 3 6.57 -19.07 -34.95
C GLU A 3 5.27 -18.43 -34.44
N LEU A 4 4.31 -18.27 -35.34
CA LEU A 4 2.99 -17.75 -34.99
C LEU A 4 2.28 -18.85 -34.19
N ASN A 5 1.87 -18.53 -32.97
CA ASN A 5 1.11 -19.44 -32.12
C ASN A 5 -0.22 -19.82 -32.78
N GLU A 6 -0.60 -21.10 -32.67
CA GLU A 6 -1.83 -21.66 -33.20
C GLU A 6 -3.10 -21.10 -32.50
N SER A 7 -2.94 -20.40 -31.37
CA SER A 7 -3.99 -19.74 -30.60
C SER A 7 -3.71 -18.23 -30.44
N LEU A 8 -4.17 -17.45 -31.41
CA LEU A 8 -4.04 -15.99 -31.39
C LEU A 8 -5.16 -15.34 -30.55
N LEU A 9 -4.77 -14.52 -29.58
CA LEU A 9 -5.66 -13.55 -28.93
C LEU A 9 -5.58 -12.21 -29.64
N ILE A 10 -6.73 -11.62 -29.93
CA ILE A 10 -6.85 -10.31 -30.57
C ILE A 10 -7.37 -9.32 -29.55
N LEU A 11 -6.64 -8.23 -29.35
CA LEU A 11 -7.06 -7.12 -28.52
C LEU A 11 -7.49 -5.96 -29.42
N LYS A 12 -8.77 -5.57 -29.32
CA LYS A 12 -9.32 -4.40 -30.00
C LYS A 12 -9.48 -3.27 -29.00
N LEU A 13 -8.75 -2.17 -29.21
CA LEU A 13 -8.93 -0.91 -28.50
C LEU A 13 -9.75 0.02 -29.39
N ASP A 14 -10.84 0.56 -28.87
CA ASP A 14 -11.64 1.57 -29.56
C ASP A 14 -11.45 2.94 -28.89
N PRO A 15 -10.58 3.82 -29.43
CA PRO A 15 -10.23 5.08 -28.76
C PRO A 15 -11.37 6.11 -28.80
N LEU A 16 -12.38 5.89 -29.65
CA LEU A 16 -13.55 6.77 -29.77
C LEU A 16 -14.68 6.34 -28.85
N GLN A 17 -14.61 5.12 -28.32
CA GLN A 17 -15.63 4.56 -27.46
C GLN A 17 -15.61 5.22 -26.08
N THR A 18 -16.50 6.17 -25.87
CA THR A 18 -16.63 6.95 -24.62
C THR A 18 -17.45 6.22 -23.54
N CYS A 19 -17.41 4.87 -23.51
CA CYS A 19 -18.32 4.06 -22.71
C CYS A 19 -17.99 4.03 -21.20
N GLY A 20 -18.16 5.17 -20.54
CA GLY A 20 -18.38 5.27 -19.09
C GLY A 20 -17.40 4.47 -18.22
N GLU A 21 -17.93 3.48 -17.50
CA GLU A 21 -17.22 2.74 -16.44
C GLU A 21 -16.40 1.52 -16.90
N ASN A 22 -16.48 1.15 -18.19
CA ASN A 22 -15.76 0.00 -18.73
C ASN A 22 -14.58 0.48 -19.59
N LEU A 23 -13.42 -0.17 -19.44
CA LEU A 23 -12.26 0.11 -20.27
C LEU A 23 -12.59 -0.21 -21.75
N PRO A 24 -12.22 0.65 -22.73
CA PRO A 24 -12.59 0.50 -24.13
C PRO A 24 -11.72 -0.55 -24.85
N ILE A 25 -11.63 -1.72 -24.26
CA ILE A 25 -10.84 -2.86 -24.72
C ILE A 25 -11.75 -4.08 -24.81
N GLY A 26 -11.75 -4.73 -25.98
CA GLY A 26 -12.34 -6.04 -26.20
C GLY A 26 -11.25 -7.06 -26.51
N VAL A 27 -11.28 -8.21 -25.84
CA VAL A 27 -10.38 -9.34 -26.11
C VAL A 27 -11.17 -10.42 -26.85
N TYR A 28 -10.59 -10.94 -27.93
CA TYR A 28 -11.22 -11.94 -28.79
C TYR A 28 -10.29 -13.13 -29.00
N GLU A 29 -10.85 -14.34 -28.96
CA GLU A 29 -10.17 -15.56 -29.39
C GLU A 29 -10.58 -15.93 -30.81
N SER A 30 -9.64 -16.48 -31.58
CA SER A 30 -9.90 -17.06 -32.89
C SER A 30 -10.43 -18.48 -32.75
N VAL A 31 -11.64 -18.74 -33.23
CA VAL A 31 -12.27 -20.06 -33.25
C VAL A 31 -12.52 -20.47 -34.70
N VAL A 32 -12.01 -21.64 -35.09
CA VAL A 32 -12.31 -22.23 -36.39
C VAL A 32 -13.61 -23.02 -36.27
N ASP A 33 -14.62 -22.65 -37.03
CA ASP A 33 -15.88 -23.38 -37.10
C ASP A 33 -15.74 -24.62 -38.00
N ASN A 34 -16.69 -25.55 -37.92
CA ASN A 34 -16.68 -26.80 -38.68
C ASN A 34 -16.65 -26.58 -40.20
N ASP A 35 -17.12 -25.41 -40.67
CA ASP A 35 -17.09 -24.99 -42.07
C ASP A 35 -15.71 -24.44 -42.51
N GLY A 36 -14.68 -24.52 -41.65
CA GLY A 36 -13.33 -23.99 -41.89
C GLY A 36 -13.23 -22.46 -41.82
N ARG A 37 -14.29 -21.77 -41.37
CA ARG A 37 -14.32 -20.31 -41.23
C ARG A 37 -13.84 -19.89 -39.85
N VAL A 38 -12.96 -18.88 -39.80
CA VAL A 38 -12.49 -18.27 -38.55
C VAL A 38 -13.52 -17.26 -38.04
N HIS A 39 -13.99 -17.46 -36.82
CA HIS A 39 -14.86 -16.54 -36.08
C HIS A 39 -14.13 -16.00 -34.85
N PHE A 40 -14.42 -14.75 -34.49
CA PHE A 40 -13.88 -14.14 -33.29
C PHE A 40 -14.91 -14.16 -32.16
N ARG A 41 -14.60 -14.86 -31.08
CA ARG A 41 -15.44 -14.91 -29.88
C ARG A 41 -14.85 -13.97 -28.83
N GLN A 42 -15.69 -13.10 -28.26
CA GLN A 42 -15.25 -12.21 -27.19
C GLN A 42 -15.01 -13.02 -25.91
N VAL A 43 -13.85 -12.83 -25.29
CA VAL A 43 -13.43 -13.49 -24.05
C VAL A 43 -13.41 -12.48 -22.92
N LEU A 44 -13.79 -12.92 -21.72
CA LEU A 44 -13.71 -12.12 -20.50
C LEU A 44 -12.23 -11.93 -20.11
N TYR A 45 -11.87 -10.70 -19.75
CA TYR A 45 -10.55 -10.40 -19.22
C TYR A 45 -10.66 -9.86 -17.79
N THR A 46 -9.60 -10.05 -17.02
CA THR A 46 -9.41 -9.45 -15.71
C THR A 46 -8.10 -8.68 -15.74
N LEU A 47 -8.09 -7.47 -15.19
CA LEU A 47 -6.85 -6.72 -15.03
C LEU A 47 -6.06 -7.33 -13.88
N ALA A 48 -5.00 -8.06 -14.22
CA ALA A 48 -3.99 -8.47 -13.26
C ALA A 48 -2.88 -7.40 -13.28
N THR A 49 -2.54 -6.89 -12.09
CA THR A 49 -1.40 -5.98 -11.92
C THR A 49 -0.51 -6.55 -10.84
N ASP A 50 0.80 -6.52 -11.07
CA ASP A 50 1.79 -6.82 -10.02
C ASP A 50 1.96 -5.61 -9.07
N GLU A 51 2.55 -5.79 -7.90
CA GLU A 51 2.66 -4.72 -6.89
C GLU A 51 3.45 -3.51 -7.41
N ALA A 52 4.56 -3.75 -8.11
CA ALA A 52 5.36 -2.69 -8.70
C ALA A 52 4.59 -1.95 -9.81
N GLU A 53 3.81 -2.68 -10.62
CA GLU A 53 2.98 -2.11 -11.67
C GLU A 53 1.84 -1.28 -11.07
N ARG A 54 1.18 -1.79 -10.02
CA ARG A 54 0.10 -1.09 -9.29
C ARG A 54 0.57 0.26 -8.77
N ILE A 55 1.73 0.31 -8.12
CA ILE A 55 2.33 1.55 -7.63
C ILE A 55 2.63 2.51 -8.80
N GLY A 56 3.19 1.98 -9.90
CA GLY A 56 3.50 2.77 -11.09
C GLY A 56 2.26 3.39 -11.74
N ILE A 57 1.20 2.60 -11.94
CA ILE A 57 -0.07 3.06 -12.51
C ILE A 57 -0.70 4.13 -11.63
N ASP A 58 -0.76 3.88 -10.33
CA ASP A 58 -1.35 4.79 -9.34
C ASP A 58 -0.60 6.14 -9.29
N TYR A 59 0.74 6.12 -9.37
CA TYR A 59 1.55 7.33 -9.49
C TYR A 59 1.24 8.13 -10.77
N VAL A 60 1.18 7.47 -11.93
CA VAL A 60 0.87 8.12 -13.22
C VAL A 60 -0.57 8.68 -13.25
N ALA A 61 -1.52 7.95 -12.69
CA ALA A 61 -2.91 8.40 -12.58
C ALA A 61 -3.01 9.65 -11.70
N ARG A 62 -2.29 9.70 -10.56
CA ARG A 62 -2.28 10.88 -9.68
C ARG A 62 -1.61 12.11 -10.30
N ILE A 63 -0.51 11.94 -11.03
CA ILE A 63 0.13 13.07 -11.74
C ILE A 63 -0.85 13.70 -12.73
N SER A 64 -1.67 12.87 -13.36
CA SER A 64 -2.70 13.33 -14.30
C SER A 64 -3.84 14.10 -13.60
N MET A 65 -4.05 13.89 -12.30
CA MET A 65 -5.13 14.49 -11.50
C MET A 65 -4.68 15.66 -10.60
N SER A 66 -3.40 15.73 -10.21
CA SER A 66 -2.87 16.71 -9.27
C SER A 66 -1.77 17.54 -9.92
N SER A 67 -2.04 18.84 -10.13
CA SER A 67 -1.11 19.74 -10.81
C SER A 67 -0.14 20.47 -9.87
N THR A 68 -0.25 20.41 -8.53
CA THR A 68 0.66 21.15 -7.63
C THR A 68 0.59 20.61 -6.18
N ASP A 69 1.71 20.72 -5.45
CA ASP A 69 1.93 20.53 -4.00
C ASP A 69 2.31 19.14 -3.44
N GLN A 70 3.59 18.81 -3.57
CA GLN A 70 4.28 17.67 -2.93
C GLN A 70 4.59 17.93 -1.44
N THR A 71 3.57 17.96 -0.58
CA THR A 71 3.77 17.93 0.89
C THR A 71 2.86 16.95 1.63
N SER A 72 2.19 16.04 0.92
CA SER A 72 1.41 14.97 1.54
C SER A 72 2.31 13.98 2.27
N SER A 73 1.95 13.66 3.51
CA SER A 73 2.58 12.55 4.25
C SER A 73 2.31 11.23 3.53
N MET A 74 3.28 10.31 3.50
CA MET A 74 3.10 8.96 2.93
C MET A 74 1.85 8.26 3.48
N THR A 75 1.56 8.43 4.77
CA THR A 75 0.34 7.88 5.38
C THR A 75 -0.93 8.47 4.77
N ALA A 76 -0.94 9.77 4.48
CA ALA A 76 -2.10 10.43 3.87
C ALA A 76 -2.34 9.89 2.45
N GLU A 77 -1.28 9.61 1.70
CA GLU A 77 -1.37 9.02 0.35
C GLU A 77 -1.96 7.61 0.38
N HIS A 78 -1.46 6.74 1.27
CA HIS A 78 -2.00 5.39 1.42
C HIS A 78 -3.48 5.40 1.85
N LEU A 79 -3.85 6.30 2.77
CA LEU A 79 -5.25 6.44 3.21
C LEU A 79 -6.16 6.96 2.10
N LEU A 80 -5.66 7.86 1.25
CA LEU A 80 -6.42 8.38 0.11
C LEU A 80 -6.77 7.27 -0.89
N GLY A 81 -5.81 6.40 -1.23
CA GLY A 81 -6.07 5.26 -2.10
C GLY A 81 -7.13 4.31 -1.53
N ASN A 82 -7.05 4.00 -0.23
CA ASN A 82 -8.07 3.20 0.46
C ASN A 82 -9.44 3.88 0.46
N TYR A 83 -9.49 5.18 0.70
CA TYR A 83 -10.72 5.96 0.67
C TYR A 83 -11.39 5.91 -0.71
N GLN A 84 -10.62 6.12 -1.78
CA GLN A 84 -11.13 6.05 -3.15
C GLN A 84 -11.68 4.66 -3.49
N ALA A 85 -10.99 3.59 -3.08
CA ALA A 85 -11.47 2.23 -3.26
C ALA A 85 -12.81 1.97 -2.53
N ILE A 86 -12.92 2.45 -1.28
CA ILE A 86 -14.17 2.36 -0.49
C ILE A 86 -15.28 3.19 -1.16
N GLN A 87 -14.98 4.38 -1.65
CA GLN A 87 -15.94 5.23 -2.34
C GLN A 87 -16.47 4.56 -3.63
N MET A 88 -15.59 3.92 -4.41
CA MET A 88 -15.98 3.16 -5.60
C MET A 88 -16.91 2.00 -5.23
N LEU A 89 -16.57 1.23 -4.20
CA LEU A 89 -17.42 0.14 -3.71
C LEU A 89 -18.78 0.65 -3.23
N SER A 90 -18.79 1.75 -2.47
CA SER A 90 -20.02 2.39 -1.97
C SER A 90 -20.94 2.84 -3.10
N SER A 91 -20.39 3.46 -4.15
CA SER A 91 -21.15 3.85 -5.35
C SER A 91 -21.82 2.63 -6.02
N ARG A 92 -21.07 1.52 -6.16
CA ARG A 92 -21.61 0.26 -6.70
C ARG A 92 -22.72 -0.33 -5.82
N LEU A 93 -22.55 -0.32 -4.50
CA LEU A 93 -23.57 -0.81 -3.57
C LEU A 93 -24.84 0.04 -3.59
N GLN A 94 -24.70 1.37 -3.72
CA GLN A 94 -25.84 2.28 -3.88
C GLN A 94 -26.63 1.98 -5.16
N LEU A 95 -25.95 1.69 -6.26
CA LEU A 95 -26.59 1.29 -7.53
C LEU A 95 -27.36 -0.04 -7.39
N ILE A 96 -26.80 -1.02 -6.68
CA ILE A 96 -27.50 -2.29 -6.42
C ILE A 96 -28.74 -2.04 -5.54
N ARG A 97 -28.62 -1.19 -4.52
CA ARG A 97 -29.74 -0.84 -3.63
C ARG A 97 -30.85 -0.12 -4.39
N SER A 98 -30.53 0.86 -5.23
CA SER A 98 -31.52 1.60 -6.02
C SER A 98 -32.22 0.69 -7.01
N TYR A 99 -31.50 -0.24 -7.65
CA TYR A 99 -32.09 -1.26 -8.52
C TYR A 99 -33.11 -2.14 -7.79
N VAL A 100 -32.76 -2.67 -6.61
CA VAL A 100 -33.67 -3.51 -5.82
C VAL A 100 -34.89 -2.72 -5.34
N ALA A 101 -34.69 -1.46 -4.93
CA ALA A 101 -35.80 -0.58 -4.52
C ALA A 101 -36.78 -0.30 -5.67
N ALA A 102 -36.28 -0.01 -6.86
CA ALA A 102 -37.11 0.27 -8.03
C ALA A 102 -37.87 -0.99 -8.54
N VAL A 103 -37.26 -2.17 -8.44
CA VAL A 103 -37.95 -3.44 -8.70
C VAL A 103 -39.05 -3.71 -7.66
N ALA A 104 -38.81 -3.39 -6.38
CA ALA A 104 -39.80 -3.54 -5.31
C ALA A 104 -40.98 -2.54 -5.45
N ALA A 105 -40.71 -1.32 -5.94
CA ALA A 105 -41.72 -0.32 -6.27
C ALA A 105 -42.54 -0.66 -7.53
N GLY A 106 -42.10 -1.64 -8.33
CA GLY A 106 -42.76 -2.04 -9.57
C GLY A 106 -42.41 -1.17 -10.78
N GLU A 107 -41.43 -0.27 -10.67
CA GLU A 107 -40.97 0.60 -11.77
C GLU A 107 -40.18 -0.17 -12.84
N LEU A 108 -39.53 -1.27 -12.46
CA LEU A 108 -38.70 -2.11 -13.33
C LEU A 108 -39.22 -3.57 -13.33
N PRO A 109 -39.19 -4.26 -14.50
CA PRO A 109 -39.59 -5.66 -14.57
C PRO A 109 -38.65 -6.54 -13.71
N PRO A 110 -39.18 -7.49 -12.94
CA PRO A 110 -38.38 -8.28 -12.01
C PRO A 110 -37.51 -9.30 -12.75
N ASN A 111 -36.20 -9.05 -12.81
CA ASN A 111 -35.23 -10.03 -13.32
C ASN A 111 -34.78 -10.99 -12.20
N ARG A 112 -35.32 -12.21 -12.22
CA ARG A 112 -35.05 -13.24 -11.21
C ARG A 112 -33.60 -13.71 -11.17
N ALA A 113 -32.88 -13.70 -12.30
CA ALA A 113 -31.47 -14.09 -12.35
C ALA A 113 -30.60 -13.10 -11.56
N ARG A 114 -30.77 -11.79 -11.80
CA ARG A 114 -30.03 -10.73 -11.10
C ARG A 114 -30.38 -10.67 -9.61
N LEU A 115 -31.65 -10.82 -9.24
CA LEU A 115 -32.05 -10.86 -7.82
C LEU A 115 -31.45 -12.06 -7.07
N ARG A 116 -31.33 -13.21 -7.73
CA ARG A 116 -30.68 -14.40 -7.15
C ARG A 116 -29.19 -14.16 -6.93
N GLU A 117 -28.50 -13.55 -7.89
CA GLU A 117 -27.08 -13.18 -7.77
C GLU A 117 -26.85 -12.18 -6.63
N ILE A 118 -27.69 -11.14 -6.53
CA ILE A 118 -27.61 -10.16 -5.44
C ILE A 118 -27.84 -10.85 -4.09
N ASN A 119 -28.82 -11.75 -3.98
CA ASN A 119 -29.05 -12.51 -2.74
C ASN A 119 -27.85 -13.42 -2.40
N ALA A 120 -27.23 -14.04 -3.40
CA ALA A 120 -26.01 -14.82 -3.21
C ALA A 120 -24.85 -13.94 -2.72
N LEU A 121 -24.70 -12.72 -3.26
CA LEU A 121 -23.72 -11.74 -2.81
C LEU A 121 -23.95 -11.36 -1.34
N VAL A 122 -25.18 -10.98 -0.98
CA VAL A 122 -25.54 -10.57 0.40
C VAL A 122 -25.27 -11.69 1.40
N LYS A 123 -25.55 -12.94 1.03
CA LYS A 123 -25.24 -14.11 1.87
C LYS A 123 -23.74 -14.38 2.05
N ARG A 124 -22.89 -13.84 1.18
CA ARG A 124 -21.42 -13.92 1.29
C ARG A 124 -20.80 -12.75 2.06
N ILE A 125 -21.56 -11.68 2.33
CA ILE A 125 -21.09 -10.50 3.08
C ILE A 125 -20.67 -10.84 4.52
N PRO A 126 -21.32 -11.77 5.24
CA PRO A 126 -20.77 -12.31 6.48
C PRO A 126 -19.52 -13.15 6.13
N PHE A 127 -18.42 -12.47 5.85
CA PHE A 127 -17.10 -13.05 5.61
C PHE A 127 -16.46 -13.39 6.96
N MET A 128 -17.19 -14.12 7.81
CA MET A 128 -16.65 -14.70 9.02
C MET A 128 -16.74 -16.22 8.82
N PRO A 129 -15.70 -16.87 8.26
CA PRO A 129 -15.70 -18.31 8.19
C PRO A 129 -15.81 -18.91 9.60
N PRO A 130 -16.35 -20.13 9.76
CA PRO A 130 -16.46 -20.80 11.06
C PRO A 130 -15.11 -21.05 11.76
N SER A 131 -13.97 -20.87 11.08
CA SER A 131 -12.60 -20.84 11.63
C SER A 131 -12.17 -19.45 12.13
N ALA A 132 -13.12 -18.58 12.46
CA ALA A 132 -12.88 -17.21 12.94
C ALA A 132 -11.84 -17.13 14.07
N ALA A 133 -11.74 -18.16 14.92
CA ALA A 133 -10.76 -18.21 16.00
C ALA A 133 -9.31 -18.28 15.49
N GLU A 134 -9.02 -19.15 14.52
CA GLU A 134 -7.68 -19.32 13.95
C GLU A 134 -7.25 -18.11 13.13
N GLN A 135 -8.19 -17.53 12.37
CA GLN A 135 -7.92 -16.32 11.59
C GLN A 135 -7.72 -15.10 12.48
N ASN A 136 -8.49 -14.97 13.57
CA ASN A 136 -8.27 -13.91 14.56
C ASN A 136 -6.92 -14.07 15.26
N ASP A 137 -6.53 -15.29 15.65
CA ASP A 137 -5.20 -15.54 16.24
C ASP A 137 -4.07 -15.10 15.28
N ASN A 138 -4.19 -15.43 13.99
CA ASN A 138 -3.23 -14.98 12.98
C ASN A 138 -3.19 -13.45 12.85
N LEU A 139 -4.34 -12.76 12.88
CA LEU A 139 -4.40 -11.30 12.84
C LEU A 139 -3.76 -10.67 14.08
N TYR A 140 -4.02 -11.22 15.27
CA TYR A 140 -3.39 -10.74 16.51
C TYR A 140 -1.88 -10.97 16.51
N ARG A 141 -1.41 -12.13 16.02
CA ARG A 141 0.03 -12.39 15.86
C ARG A 141 0.67 -11.38 14.91
N GLN A 142 0.07 -11.16 13.74
CA GLN A 142 0.58 -10.18 12.79
C GLN A 142 0.58 -8.75 13.36
N ALA A 143 -0.48 -8.35 14.07
CA ALA A 143 -0.55 -7.04 14.71
C ALA A 143 0.52 -6.88 15.80
N ASN A 144 0.76 -7.93 16.60
CA ASN A 144 1.82 -7.95 17.59
C ASN A 144 3.20 -7.81 16.95
N ASP A 145 3.47 -8.53 15.85
CA ASP A 145 4.75 -8.44 15.12
C ASP A 145 4.99 -7.04 14.56
N VAL A 146 3.97 -6.42 13.94
CA VAL A 146 4.04 -5.04 13.44
C VAL A 146 4.24 -4.04 14.60
N CYS A 147 3.57 -4.24 15.73
CA CYS A 147 3.73 -3.39 16.91
C CYS A 147 5.14 -3.50 17.52
N LEU A 148 5.66 -4.72 17.68
CA LEU A 148 6.99 -4.97 18.23
C LEU A 148 8.08 -4.37 17.34
N THR A 149 7.98 -4.56 16.02
CA THR A 149 8.93 -3.96 15.06
C THR A 149 8.87 -2.43 15.08
N ALA A 150 7.68 -1.83 15.14
CA ALA A 150 7.51 -0.39 15.25
C ALA A 150 8.07 0.17 16.58
N LEU A 151 7.89 -0.54 17.70
CA LEU A 151 8.44 -0.16 18.99
C LEU A 151 9.98 -0.21 18.98
N LEU A 152 10.56 -1.27 18.44
CA LEU A 152 12.02 -1.40 18.28
C LEU A 152 12.60 -0.28 17.39
N ALA A 153 11.91 0.06 16.29
CA ALA A 153 12.30 1.18 15.44
C ALA A 153 12.24 2.52 16.19
N SER A 154 11.19 2.75 16.99
CA SER A 154 11.02 3.96 17.80
C SER A 154 12.12 4.10 18.86
N ILE A 155 12.45 3.00 19.56
CA ILE A 155 13.55 2.97 20.53
C ILE A 155 14.89 3.27 19.84
N THR A 156 15.13 2.66 18.67
CA THR A 156 16.35 2.89 17.87
C THR A 156 16.47 4.37 17.45
N GLN A 157 15.38 4.98 17.00
CA GLN A 157 15.34 6.40 16.64
C GLN A 157 15.55 7.30 17.88
N GLY A 158 14.98 6.93 19.03
CA GLY A 158 15.19 7.62 20.31
C GLY A 158 16.65 7.59 20.75
N LEU A 159 17.29 6.42 20.70
CA LEU A 159 18.73 6.24 20.98
C LEU A 159 19.61 7.05 20.02
N HIS A 160 19.29 7.04 18.72
CA HIS A 160 20.01 7.85 17.73
C HIS A 160 19.93 9.35 18.07
N THR A 161 18.73 9.82 18.41
CA THR A 161 18.51 11.22 18.81
C THR A 161 19.24 11.58 20.09
N LEU A 162 19.22 10.68 21.09
CA LEU A 162 19.93 10.85 22.36
C LEU A 162 21.44 10.87 22.17
N TYR A 163 21.99 9.96 21.36
CA TYR A 163 23.40 9.95 21.01
C TYR A 163 23.83 11.24 20.32
N GLY A 164 23.02 11.73 19.36
CA GLY A 164 23.24 13.04 18.74
C GLY A 164 23.21 14.19 19.73
N CYS A 165 22.33 14.14 20.74
CA CYS A 165 22.30 15.11 21.84
C CYS A 165 23.57 15.02 22.69
N MET A 166 23.98 13.83 23.10
CA MET A 166 25.17 13.59 23.92
C MET A 166 26.45 14.09 23.26
N ILE A 167 26.62 13.86 21.95
CA ILE A 167 27.77 14.40 21.20
C ILE A 167 27.77 15.93 21.25
N LYS A 168 26.61 16.56 21.00
CA LYS A 168 26.48 18.02 21.03
C LYS A 168 26.77 18.57 22.42
N THR A 169 26.24 17.94 23.48
CA THR A 169 26.50 18.37 24.86
C THR A 169 27.96 18.16 25.25
N SER A 170 28.58 17.04 24.87
CA SER A 170 30.00 16.79 25.12
C SER A 170 30.87 17.89 24.47
N HIS A 171 30.58 18.23 23.22
CA HIS A 171 31.32 19.28 22.52
C HIS A 171 31.07 20.68 23.12
N VAL A 172 29.87 20.97 23.63
CA VAL A 172 29.59 22.23 24.36
C VAL A 172 30.31 22.27 25.71
N ILE A 173 30.35 21.16 26.44
CA ILE A 173 31.07 21.06 27.72
C ILE A 173 32.57 21.25 27.50
N ASP A 174 33.16 20.63 26.47
CA ASP A 174 34.57 20.81 26.12
C ASP A 174 34.90 22.28 25.77
N ARG A 175 34.00 22.98 25.08
CA ARG A 175 34.14 24.42 24.79
C ARG A 175 33.87 25.32 25.99
N ARG A 176 33.13 24.84 26.99
CA ARG A 176 32.80 25.57 28.23
C ARG A 176 33.75 25.19 29.36
N SER A 177 35.02 24.94 29.05
CA SER A 177 36.11 25.00 30.03
C SER A 177 36.21 26.44 30.57
N ILE A 178 35.28 26.76 31.49
CA ILE A 178 35.43 27.89 32.40
C ILE A 178 36.75 27.62 33.10
N PRO A 179 37.75 28.52 33.05
CA PRO A 179 38.86 28.40 33.96
C PRO A 179 38.24 28.56 35.35
N LEU A 180 38.12 27.44 36.07
CA LEU A 180 37.99 27.49 37.51
C LEU A 180 39.27 28.21 37.96
N SER A 181 39.13 29.52 38.20
CA SER A 181 39.99 30.25 39.10
C SER A 181 39.83 29.55 40.45
N VAL A 182 40.62 28.50 40.63
CA VAL A 182 40.94 27.95 41.94
C VAL A 182 41.69 29.08 42.63
N GLY A 183 40.97 29.79 43.51
CA GLY A 183 41.58 30.55 44.58
C GLY A 183 42.53 29.62 45.31
N SER A 184 43.79 30.02 45.34
CA SER A 184 44.89 29.37 46.05
C SER A 184 44.46 28.88 47.43
N GLY A 185 44.57 27.56 47.66
CA GLY A 185 44.18 26.91 48.91
C GLY A 185 44.44 25.41 48.91
N ILE A 186 45.73 25.04 48.91
CA ILE A 186 46.35 23.88 49.60
C ILE A 186 45.74 22.46 49.39
N MET A 187 46.55 21.60 48.75
CA MET A 187 46.64 20.11 48.79
C MET A 187 45.57 19.30 49.55
N ASP A 188 44.92 18.32 48.91
CA ASP A 188 45.24 16.87 49.04
C ASP A 188 44.38 16.00 48.08
N SER A 189 44.93 14.81 47.80
CA SER A 189 44.65 13.73 46.87
C SER A 189 43.21 13.22 46.72
N GLY A 190 42.87 12.84 45.48
CA GLY A 190 41.65 12.06 45.17
C GLY A 190 41.42 11.83 43.68
N SER A 191 42.40 11.27 42.96
CA SER A 191 42.34 11.03 41.52
C SER A 191 41.50 9.78 41.18
N SER A 192 40.22 9.95 40.82
CA SER A 192 39.48 8.94 40.04
C SER A 192 39.39 9.37 38.56
N ARG A 193 40.37 8.93 37.77
CA ARG A 193 40.43 9.12 36.32
C ARG A 193 39.43 8.18 35.65
N PHE A 194 38.42 8.73 34.97
CA PHE A 194 37.65 7.97 33.98
C PHE A 194 38.55 7.71 32.77
N ALA A 195 38.82 6.44 32.50
CA ALA A 195 39.70 5.99 31.43
C ALA A 195 39.09 6.29 30.05
N LYS A 196 39.81 7.08 29.25
CA LYS A 196 39.55 7.32 27.83
C LYS A 196 40.23 6.20 27.02
N VAL A 197 39.47 5.19 26.61
CA VAL A 197 39.95 4.18 25.65
C VAL A 197 39.99 4.82 24.27
N SER A 198 41.19 5.00 23.75
CA SER A 198 41.45 5.45 22.37
C SER A 198 41.93 4.23 21.59
N HIS A 199 41.16 3.77 20.59
CA HIS A 199 41.63 2.75 19.66
C HIS A 199 42.63 3.38 18.68
N SER A 200 43.88 2.92 18.74
CA SER A 200 44.90 3.13 17.72
C SER A 200 44.68 2.10 16.60
N MET A 201 44.37 2.57 15.39
CA MET A 201 44.53 1.78 14.17
C MET A 201 46.00 1.85 13.78
N GLY A 202 46.71 0.74 13.97
CA GLY A 202 48.04 0.52 13.43
C GLY A 202 47.95 0.29 11.92
N ASN A 203 48.56 1.20 11.17
CA ASN A 203 48.95 1.00 9.78
C ASN A 203 50.27 0.20 9.79
N SER A 204 50.34 -0.91 9.06
CA SER A 204 51.60 -1.56 8.72
C SER A 204 51.53 -2.02 7.27
N ASN A 205 52.60 -1.69 6.55
CA ASN A 205 52.87 -1.95 5.13
C ASN A 205 52.54 -3.35 4.65
#